data_AF-A0A9X2W0A9-F1
#
_entry.id   AF-A0A9X2W0A9-F1
#
_cell.length_a   1.000
_cell.length_b   1.000
_cell.length_c   1.000
_cell.angle_alpha   90.00
_cell.angle_beta   90.00
_cell.angle_gamma   90.00
#
_symmetry.space_group_name_H-M   'P 1'
#
loop_
_entity.id
_entity.type
_entity.pdbx_description
1 polymer ?
#
loop_
_entity_poly.entity_id
_entity_poly.type
_entity_poly.pdbx_seq_one_letter_code
_entity_poly.pdbx_strand_id
1 'polypeptide(L)'
;MRKILAPIALGAAGLAAVAAAAPPPASAWQIGPVIRGKNYSINMPATMQPGPNGPWFAFPLRGQGEVHYVTLPVGSLKGARSISLRYRIDAAPGTRLVAANGSASGTFGLAIQRTGDNWSARGRYETYRWYSPQAPVLTPGTHTFTARLDDPRWIGVLSSTAGGNPRAFAEALAEAQSVSMTFGGGGGRGHGVYATAPARFTLLDFSIE
;
A
#
# COMPACT_ATOMS: atom_id res chain seq x y z
N MET A 1 20.70 8.55 -73.08
CA MET A 1 19.88 8.94 -71.91
C MET A 1 20.59 8.47 -70.64
N ARG A 2 21.19 9.39 -69.86
CA ARG A 2 21.84 9.08 -68.58
C ARG A 2 20.74 8.93 -67.50
N LYS A 3 20.68 7.78 -66.83
CA LYS A 3 19.84 7.59 -65.64
C LYS A 3 20.69 7.83 -64.39
N ILE A 4 20.34 8.86 -63.65
CA ILE A 4 20.74 9.09 -62.25
C ILE A 4 19.66 8.40 -61.40
N LEU A 5 20.03 7.68 -60.33
CA LEU A 5 19.17 7.52 -59.14
C LEU A 5 19.98 7.13 -57.90
N ALA A 6 19.58 7.74 -56.78
CA ALA A 6 20.25 7.97 -55.51
C ALA A 6 20.51 6.73 -54.62
N PRO A 7 21.41 6.85 -53.60
CA PRO A 7 21.55 5.83 -52.57
C PRO A 7 20.42 5.91 -51.53
N ILE A 8 19.95 4.73 -51.10
CA ILE A 8 19.00 4.55 -50.00
C ILE A 8 19.76 4.65 -48.67
N ALA A 9 19.41 5.62 -47.84
CA ALA A 9 19.78 5.64 -46.42
C ALA A 9 18.54 5.20 -45.61
N LEU A 10 18.59 4.02 -44.99
CA LEU A 10 17.60 3.63 -43.98
C LEU A 10 18.21 3.87 -42.60
N GLY A 11 17.57 4.80 -41.87
CA GLY A 11 18.01 5.30 -40.57
C GLY A 11 17.87 4.27 -39.44
N ALA A 12 18.81 4.35 -38.49
CA ALA A 12 18.72 3.68 -37.21
C ALA A 12 17.58 4.28 -36.38
N ALA A 13 16.54 3.50 -36.10
CA ALA A 13 15.49 3.87 -35.16
C ALA A 13 16.06 3.78 -33.73
N GLY A 14 16.31 4.93 -33.11
CA GLY A 14 16.68 5.01 -31.70
C GLY A 14 15.49 4.59 -30.82
N LEU A 15 15.68 3.54 -30.03
CA LEU A 15 14.78 3.19 -28.94
C LEU A 15 14.87 4.30 -27.87
N ALA A 16 13.85 5.16 -27.79
CA ALA A 16 13.72 6.09 -26.69
C ALA A 16 13.42 5.30 -25.41
N ALA A 17 14.33 5.36 -24.43
CA ALA A 17 14.09 4.81 -23.11
C ALA A 17 12.91 5.53 -22.46
N VAL A 18 11.86 4.79 -22.12
CA VAL A 18 10.73 5.32 -21.36
C VAL A 18 11.25 5.61 -19.95
N ALA A 19 11.32 6.89 -19.58
CA ALA A 19 11.71 7.29 -18.24
C ALA A 19 10.69 6.73 -17.24
N ALA A 20 11.16 5.89 -16.31
CA ALA A 20 10.33 5.43 -15.20
C ALA A 20 9.87 6.66 -14.39
N ALA A 21 8.56 6.72 -14.10
CA ALA A 21 8.01 7.78 -13.27
C ALA A 21 8.71 7.78 -11.89
N ALA A 22 9.07 8.96 -11.39
CA ALA A 22 9.67 9.08 -10.08
C ALA A 22 8.71 8.55 -8.99
N PRO A 23 9.21 7.85 -7.96
CA PRO A 23 8.36 7.32 -6.89
C PRO A 23 7.65 8.46 -6.14
N PRO A 24 6.44 8.22 -5.59
CA PRO A 24 5.69 9.26 -4.89
C PRO A 24 6.50 9.84 -3.70
N PRO A 25 6.50 11.18 -3.52
CA PRO A 25 7.24 11.81 -2.44
C PRO A 25 6.67 11.44 -1.07
N ALA A 26 7.47 11.58 -0.01
CA ALA A 26 7.07 11.20 1.35
C ALA A 26 5.78 11.89 1.83
N SER A 27 5.57 13.15 1.46
CA SER A 27 4.37 13.93 1.79
C SER A 27 3.08 13.43 1.12
N ALA A 28 3.18 12.59 0.07
CA ALA A 28 2.02 11.96 -0.56
C ALA A 28 1.49 10.77 0.26
N TRP A 29 2.32 10.20 1.14
CA TRP A 29 1.97 9.05 1.97
C TRP A 29 1.41 9.49 3.32
N GLN A 30 0.08 9.51 3.43
CA GLN A 30 -0.64 9.96 4.62
C GLN A 30 -0.69 8.87 5.67
N ILE A 31 -0.29 9.15 6.91
CA ILE A 31 -0.37 8.20 8.02
C ILE A 31 -1.68 8.41 8.78
N GLY A 32 -2.47 7.34 8.86
CA GLY A 32 -3.88 7.42 9.20
C GLY A 32 -4.45 6.10 9.73
N PRO A 33 -5.77 5.88 9.65
CA PRO A 33 -6.73 6.71 8.95
C PRO A 33 -7.19 7.90 9.80
N VAL A 34 -7.58 8.98 9.13
CA VAL A 34 -8.32 10.07 9.75
C VAL A 34 -9.81 9.83 9.50
N ILE A 35 -10.54 9.44 10.55
CA ILE A 35 -11.97 9.14 10.47
C ILE A 35 -12.69 10.18 11.31
N ARG A 36 -13.55 10.99 10.68
CA ARG A 36 -14.31 12.07 11.34
C ARG A 36 -13.42 13.00 12.17
N GLY A 37 -12.27 13.41 11.61
CA GLY A 37 -11.30 14.31 12.25
C GLY A 37 -10.38 13.65 13.27
N LYS A 38 -10.55 12.36 13.60
CA LYS A 38 -9.67 11.64 14.51
C LYS A 38 -8.69 10.76 13.73
N ASN A 39 -7.39 10.97 13.95
CA ASN A 39 -6.37 10.04 13.46
C ASN A 39 -6.30 8.81 14.37
N TYR A 40 -6.41 7.62 13.79
CA TYR A 40 -6.29 6.34 14.49
C TYR A 40 -4.84 5.84 14.55
N SER A 41 -3.95 6.34 13.70
CA SER A 41 -2.50 6.20 13.94
C SER A 41 -2.05 7.16 15.03
N ILE A 42 -2.18 6.73 16.29
CA ILE A 42 -1.96 7.56 17.46
C ILE A 42 -0.48 7.98 17.56
N ASN A 43 -0.25 9.27 17.80
CA ASN A 43 1.07 9.90 17.96
C ASN A 43 2.04 9.68 16.78
N MET A 44 1.50 9.44 15.59
CA MET A 44 2.26 9.41 14.35
C MET A 44 2.26 10.79 13.67
N PRO A 45 3.31 11.13 12.90
CA PRO A 45 3.25 12.30 12.01
C PRO A 45 2.15 12.11 10.96
N ALA A 46 1.59 13.19 10.43
CA ALA A 46 0.47 13.12 9.46
C ALA A 46 0.86 12.48 8.12
N THR A 47 2.14 12.50 7.76
CA THR A 47 2.69 11.89 6.55
C THR A 47 4.02 11.19 6.84
N MET A 48 4.48 10.34 5.93
CA MET A 48 5.83 9.78 6.02
C MET A 48 6.88 10.89 5.94
N GLN A 49 8.00 10.66 6.60
CA GLN A 49 9.14 11.57 6.58
C GLN A 49 10.03 11.32 5.36
N PRO A 50 10.62 12.36 4.76
CA PRO A 50 11.62 12.18 3.71
C PRO A 50 12.89 11.54 4.29
N GLY A 51 13.59 10.77 3.47
CA GLY A 51 14.87 10.17 3.84
C GLY A 51 15.69 9.77 2.62
N PRO A 52 17.01 9.58 2.77
CA PRO A 52 17.91 9.30 1.65
C PRO A 52 17.62 7.97 0.93
N ASN A 53 16.93 7.05 1.60
CA ASN A 53 16.57 5.73 1.08
C ASN A 53 15.06 5.60 0.77
N GLY A 54 14.34 6.73 0.71
CA GLY A 54 12.90 6.78 0.48
C GLY A 54 12.09 7.22 1.71
N PRO A 55 10.76 7.36 1.55
CA PRO A 55 9.84 7.73 2.61
C PRO A 55 9.92 6.76 3.80
N TRP A 56 9.82 7.27 5.03
CA TRP A 56 9.92 6.42 6.22
C TRP A 56 9.07 6.90 7.39
N PHE A 57 8.89 6.03 8.39
CA PHE A 57 8.38 6.40 9.70
C PHE A 57 9.00 5.51 10.79
N ALA A 58 9.04 5.99 12.03
CA ALA A 58 9.38 5.18 13.19
C ALA A 58 8.13 4.50 13.74
N PHE A 59 8.21 3.20 14.01
CA PHE A 59 7.12 2.54 14.74
C PHE A 59 7.07 3.13 16.15
N PRO A 60 5.87 3.50 16.67
CA PRO A 60 5.73 3.93 18.05
C PRO A 60 6.14 2.81 19.00
N LEU A 61 6.66 3.18 20.18
CA LEU A 61 6.89 2.21 21.24
C LEU A 61 5.58 1.85 21.95
N ARG A 62 5.59 0.72 22.66
CA ARG A 62 4.46 0.29 23.51
C ARG A 62 3.95 1.44 24.38
N GLY A 63 2.65 1.71 24.32
CA GLY A 63 1.99 2.77 25.10
C GLY A 63 2.25 4.19 24.59
N GLN A 64 3.05 4.36 23.53
CA GLN A 64 3.36 5.66 22.94
C GLN A 64 2.60 5.94 21.65
N GLY A 65 1.89 4.95 21.11
CA GLY A 65 1.10 5.11 19.89
C GLY A 65 1.04 3.81 19.10
N GLU A 66 0.57 3.93 17.86
CA GLU A 66 0.41 2.82 16.93
C GLU A 66 0.27 3.35 15.51
N VAL A 67 0.78 2.58 14.53
CA VAL A 67 0.55 2.86 13.11
C VAL A 67 -0.53 1.90 12.59
N HIS A 68 -1.57 2.43 11.93
CA HIS A 68 -2.68 1.64 11.39
C HIS A 68 -2.63 1.59 9.86
N TYR A 69 -2.59 2.74 9.19
CA TYR A 69 -2.58 2.85 7.73
C TYR A 69 -1.52 3.85 7.29
N VAL A 70 -0.92 3.59 6.14
CA VAL A 70 -0.17 4.58 5.37
C VAL A 70 -0.74 4.59 3.95
N THR A 71 -1.36 5.69 3.56
CA THR A 71 -2.25 5.79 2.42
C THR A 71 -1.68 6.70 1.34
N LEU A 72 -1.69 6.21 0.11
CA LEU A 72 -1.39 6.97 -1.09
C LEU A 72 -2.69 7.21 -1.87
N PRO A 73 -3.07 8.47 -2.14
CA PRO A 73 -4.12 8.77 -3.09
C PRO A 73 -3.76 8.24 -4.49
N VAL A 74 -4.70 7.55 -5.13
CA VAL A 74 -4.53 7.03 -6.50
C VAL A 74 -5.78 7.35 -7.34
N GLY A 75 -5.66 7.19 -8.65
CA GLY A 75 -6.81 7.17 -9.54
C GLY A 75 -7.40 5.76 -9.70
N SER A 76 -8.25 5.60 -10.70
CA SER A 76 -8.79 4.30 -11.10
C SER A 76 -7.68 3.24 -11.25
N LEU A 77 -7.90 2.07 -10.67
CA LEU A 77 -7.07 0.88 -10.82
C LEU A 77 -7.63 -0.07 -11.89
N LYS A 78 -8.64 0.36 -12.66
CA LYS A 78 -9.21 -0.46 -13.74
C LYS A 78 -8.13 -0.81 -14.76
N GLY A 79 -7.95 -2.10 -15.01
CA GLY A 79 -6.95 -2.61 -15.95
C GLY A 79 -5.56 -2.79 -15.34
N ALA A 80 -5.31 -2.32 -14.12
CA ALA A 80 -4.12 -2.71 -13.38
C ALA A 80 -4.20 -4.20 -13.02
N ARG A 81 -3.05 -4.86 -13.07
CA ARG A 81 -2.81 -6.27 -12.79
C ARG A 81 -2.32 -6.48 -11.36
N SER A 82 -1.51 -5.58 -10.81
CA SER A 82 -0.95 -5.74 -9.48
C SER A 82 -0.52 -4.45 -8.81
N ILE A 83 -0.44 -4.50 -7.48
CA ILE A 83 0.23 -3.49 -6.66
C ILE A 83 1.44 -4.17 -6.00
N SER A 84 2.63 -3.60 -6.20
CA SER A 84 3.87 -4.10 -5.64
C SER A 84 4.57 -3.04 -4.82
N LEU A 85 5.20 -3.45 -3.73
CA LEU A 85 6.00 -2.60 -2.89
C LEU A 85 7.22 -3.35 -2.36
N ARG A 86 8.31 -2.61 -2.20
CA ARG A 86 9.51 -3.09 -1.52
C ARG A 86 9.75 -2.20 -0.32
N TYR A 87 9.98 -2.80 0.84
CA TYR A 87 10.20 -2.06 2.08
C TYR A 87 11.28 -2.70 2.92
N ARG A 88 11.83 -1.91 3.84
CA ARG A 88 12.79 -2.36 4.84
C ARG A 88 12.31 -2.01 6.23
N ILE A 89 12.51 -2.94 7.16
CA ILE A 89 12.33 -2.73 8.59
C ILE A 89 13.68 -2.82 9.26
N ASP A 90 14.17 -1.67 9.74
CA ASP A 90 15.38 -1.58 10.54
C ASP A 90 14.95 -1.62 12.02
N ALA A 91 15.48 -2.55 12.82
CA ALA A 91 15.08 -2.69 14.23
C ALA A 91 16.24 -3.17 15.11
N ALA A 92 16.23 -2.78 16.38
CA ALA A 92 17.19 -3.29 17.36
C ALA A 92 17.06 -4.83 17.53
N PRO A 93 18.13 -5.55 17.89
CA PRO A 93 18.05 -6.99 18.16
C PRO A 93 16.95 -7.34 19.17
N GLY A 94 16.17 -8.37 18.89
CA GLY A 94 15.05 -8.81 19.74
C GLY A 94 13.79 -7.93 19.68
N THR A 95 13.76 -6.89 18.83
CA THR A 95 12.56 -6.07 18.65
C THR A 95 11.42 -6.90 18.05
N ARG A 96 10.24 -6.80 18.65
CA ARG A 96 8.99 -7.35 18.11
C ARG A 96 8.08 -6.22 17.66
N LEU A 97 7.42 -6.43 16.51
CA LEU A 97 6.33 -5.60 16.04
C LEU A 97 5.03 -6.30 16.42
N VAL A 98 4.24 -5.64 17.26
CA VAL A 98 3.11 -6.24 17.97
C VAL A 98 1.83 -5.53 17.59
N ALA A 99 0.77 -6.29 17.34
CA ALA A 99 -0.53 -5.71 17.07
C ALA A 99 -1.09 -5.03 18.33
N ALA A 100 -1.68 -3.85 18.16
CA ALA A 100 -2.21 -3.07 19.26
C ALA A 100 -3.40 -3.73 19.97
N ASN A 101 -4.18 -4.52 19.23
CA ASN A 101 -5.36 -5.24 19.74
C ASN A 101 -5.05 -6.46 20.63
N GLY A 102 -3.79 -6.66 21.02
CA GLY A 102 -3.40 -7.75 21.93
C GLY A 102 -3.07 -9.08 21.23
N SER A 103 -3.11 -9.14 19.90
CA SER A 103 -2.52 -10.30 19.18
C SER A 103 -0.99 -10.26 19.20
N ALA A 104 -0.35 -11.43 19.26
CA ALA A 104 1.08 -11.52 19.57
C ALA A 104 2.00 -10.89 18.50
N SER A 105 1.60 -10.91 17.22
CA SER A 105 2.43 -10.43 16.11
C SER A 105 1.66 -9.43 15.25
N GLY A 106 2.31 -8.32 14.93
CA GLY A 106 1.82 -7.35 13.96
C GLY A 106 1.93 -7.90 12.54
N THR A 107 0.96 -7.59 11.69
CA THR A 107 0.92 -8.00 10.29
C THR A 107 0.94 -6.82 9.34
N PHE A 108 1.42 -7.06 8.13
CA PHE A 108 1.43 -6.13 7.02
C PHE A 108 0.42 -6.55 5.96
N GLY A 109 -0.23 -5.61 5.29
CA GLY A 109 -1.07 -5.88 4.13
C GLY A 109 -1.31 -4.64 3.28
N LEU A 110 -2.12 -4.82 2.25
CA LEU A 110 -2.63 -3.72 1.44
C LEU A 110 -4.14 -3.58 1.59
N ALA A 111 -4.64 -2.36 1.43
CA ALA A 111 -6.04 -2.08 1.24
C ALA A 111 -6.28 -1.19 0.01
N ILE A 112 -7.40 -1.41 -0.65
CA ILE A 112 -7.94 -0.54 -1.71
C ILE A 112 -9.19 0.09 -1.12
N GLN A 113 -9.28 1.42 -1.19
CA GLN A 113 -10.44 2.17 -0.75
C GLN A 113 -11.12 2.83 -1.94
N ARG A 114 -12.42 2.56 -2.10
CA ARG A 114 -13.29 3.15 -3.11
C ARG A 114 -13.68 4.56 -2.69
N THR A 115 -13.83 5.44 -3.67
CA THR A 115 -14.42 6.77 -3.48
C THR A 115 -15.79 6.66 -2.79
N GLY A 116 -16.00 7.50 -1.76
CA GLY A 116 -17.25 7.52 -1.00
C GLY A 116 -17.35 6.50 0.13
N ASP A 117 -16.27 5.75 0.43
CA ASP A 117 -16.20 4.96 1.66
C ASP A 117 -16.39 5.88 2.89
N ASN A 118 -17.28 5.48 3.79
CA ASN A 118 -17.61 6.23 5.00
C ASN A 118 -17.07 5.58 6.28
N TRP A 119 -16.22 4.55 6.14
CA TRP A 119 -15.62 3.78 7.22
C TRP A 119 -16.57 2.93 8.07
N SER A 120 -17.86 2.91 7.75
CA SER A 120 -18.85 2.17 8.57
C SER A 120 -18.91 0.68 8.26
N ALA A 121 -18.52 0.27 7.05
CA ALA A 121 -18.75 -1.07 6.51
C ALA A 121 -20.21 -1.57 6.59
N ARG A 122 -21.19 -0.67 6.81
CA ARG A 122 -22.60 -1.05 6.95
C ARG A 122 -23.26 -1.10 5.57
N GLY A 123 -24.02 -2.16 5.31
CA GLY A 123 -24.73 -2.35 4.04
C GLY A 123 -23.76 -2.29 2.86
N ARG A 124 -24.05 -1.43 1.88
CA ARG A 124 -23.22 -1.31 0.66
C ARG A 124 -21.75 -0.94 0.95
N TYR A 125 -21.46 -0.26 2.06
CA TYR A 125 -20.11 0.20 2.38
C TYR A 125 -19.17 -0.95 2.82
N GLU A 126 -19.69 -2.16 3.04
CA GLU A 126 -18.86 -3.34 3.36
C GLU A 126 -17.82 -3.65 2.28
N THR A 127 -18.18 -3.41 1.02
CA THR A 127 -17.33 -3.63 -0.16
C THR A 127 -16.68 -2.34 -0.70
N TYR A 128 -16.69 -1.26 0.07
CA TYR A 128 -16.01 -0.01 -0.32
C TYR A 128 -14.54 -0.03 0.10
N ARG A 129 -14.13 -1.03 0.87
CA ARG A 129 -12.72 -1.28 1.18
C ARG A 129 -12.41 -2.76 1.10
N TRP A 130 -11.31 -3.06 0.43
CA TRP A 130 -10.85 -4.42 0.19
C TRP A 130 -9.44 -4.57 0.70
N TYR A 131 -9.15 -5.69 1.37
CA TYR A 131 -7.83 -5.99 1.90
C TYR A 131 -7.20 -7.16 1.17
N SER A 132 -5.88 -7.08 0.97
CA SER A 132 -5.11 -8.15 0.34
C SER A 132 -5.27 -9.45 1.12
N PRO A 133 -5.34 -10.62 0.46
CA PRO A 133 -5.53 -11.90 1.14
C PRO A 133 -4.37 -12.22 2.08
N GLN A 134 -3.15 -11.92 1.64
CA GLN A 134 -1.93 -12.12 2.43
C GLN A 134 -1.87 -11.11 3.59
N ALA A 135 -1.35 -11.56 4.72
CA ALA A 135 -1.05 -10.74 5.90
C ALA A 135 0.21 -11.27 6.61
N PRO A 136 1.40 -11.19 5.98
CA PRO A 136 2.62 -11.66 6.59
C PRO A 136 2.90 -10.94 7.92
N VAL A 137 3.53 -11.67 8.83
CA VAL A 137 4.05 -11.10 10.07
C VAL A 137 5.16 -10.11 9.74
N LEU A 138 5.11 -8.93 10.38
CA LEU A 138 6.15 -7.92 10.26
C LEU A 138 7.42 -8.40 10.97
N THR A 139 8.53 -8.44 10.22
CA THR A 139 9.84 -8.84 10.72
C THR A 139 10.92 -7.88 10.24
N PRO A 140 12.03 -7.70 11.00
CA PRO A 140 13.18 -6.94 10.52
C PRO A 140 13.74 -7.49 9.21
N GLY A 141 14.28 -6.61 8.36
CA GLY A 141 14.85 -6.98 7.06
C GLY A 141 14.17 -6.30 5.88
N THR A 142 14.57 -6.70 4.68
CA THR A 142 14.00 -6.19 3.41
C THR A 142 12.99 -7.18 2.88
N HIS A 143 11.83 -6.67 2.46
CA HIS A 143 10.70 -7.45 2.03
C HIS A 143 10.13 -6.90 0.73
N THR A 144 9.56 -7.79 -0.08
CA THR A 144 8.74 -7.44 -1.24
C THR A 144 7.35 -7.99 -1.00
N PHE A 145 6.33 -7.15 -1.20
CA PHE A 145 4.93 -7.54 -1.12
C PHE A 145 4.25 -7.20 -2.45
N THR A 146 3.60 -8.20 -3.05
CA THR A 146 2.86 -8.03 -4.31
C THR A 146 1.47 -8.59 -4.13
N ALA A 147 0.46 -7.75 -4.35
CA ALA A 147 -0.94 -8.16 -4.39
C ALA A 147 -1.42 -8.11 -5.84
N ARG A 148 -1.81 -9.28 -6.37
CA ARG A 148 -2.47 -9.36 -7.68
C ARG A 148 -3.90 -8.87 -7.57
N LEU A 149 -4.33 -8.04 -8.50
CA LEU A 149 -5.68 -7.47 -8.55
C LEU A 149 -6.71 -8.43 -9.17
N ASP A 150 -6.29 -9.63 -9.58
CA ASP A 150 -7.18 -10.71 -10.02
C ASP A 150 -7.31 -11.84 -8.98
N ASP A 151 -6.68 -11.74 -7.80
CA ASP A 151 -6.80 -12.76 -6.76
C ASP A 151 -8.24 -12.78 -6.22
N PRO A 152 -9.00 -13.88 -6.33
CA PRO A 152 -10.39 -13.91 -5.88
C PRO A 152 -10.52 -13.82 -4.36
N ARG A 153 -9.42 -13.86 -3.61
CA ARG A 153 -9.40 -13.87 -2.14
C ARG A 153 -9.24 -12.48 -1.53
N TRP A 154 -9.23 -11.39 -2.30
CA TRP A 154 -9.38 -10.05 -1.71
C TRP A 154 -10.63 -10.01 -0.83
N ILE A 155 -10.50 -9.41 0.36
CA ILE A 155 -11.50 -9.52 1.43
C ILE A 155 -12.14 -8.16 1.66
N GLY A 156 -13.47 -8.09 1.61
CA GLY A 156 -14.25 -6.93 2.06
C GLY A 156 -14.08 -6.69 3.56
N VAL A 157 -14.67 -5.63 4.11
CA VAL A 157 -14.44 -5.28 5.52
C VAL A 157 -15.00 -6.34 6.47
N LEU A 158 -16.09 -7.01 6.12
CA LEU A 158 -16.73 -8.00 6.99
C LEU A 158 -16.46 -9.41 6.51
N SER A 159 -16.98 -9.78 5.34
CA SER A 159 -16.95 -11.19 4.91
C SER A 159 -16.96 -11.40 3.40
N SER A 160 -17.24 -10.37 2.59
CA SER A 160 -17.20 -10.52 1.14
C SER A 160 -15.81 -10.94 0.68
N THR A 161 -15.76 -11.76 -0.37
CA THR A 161 -14.52 -12.02 -1.11
C THR A 161 -14.68 -11.52 -2.54
N ALA A 162 -13.59 -11.15 -3.22
CA ALA A 162 -13.65 -10.71 -4.60
C ALA A 162 -14.20 -11.82 -5.53
N GLY A 163 -13.93 -13.09 -5.24
CA GLY A 163 -14.52 -14.22 -5.96
C GLY A 163 -16.02 -14.40 -5.69
N GLY A 164 -16.47 -14.13 -4.46
CA GLY A 164 -17.89 -14.18 -4.09
C GLY A 164 -18.69 -12.94 -4.53
N ASN A 165 -18.03 -11.79 -4.73
CA ASN A 165 -18.64 -10.55 -5.18
C ASN A 165 -17.75 -9.80 -6.20
N PRO A 166 -17.54 -10.38 -7.40
CA PRO A 166 -16.59 -9.86 -8.38
C PRO A 166 -17.02 -8.50 -8.93
N ARG A 167 -18.33 -8.23 -9.01
CA ARG A 167 -18.85 -6.92 -9.42
C ARG A 167 -18.43 -5.83 -8.45
N ALA A 168 -18.64 -6.02 -7.14
CA ALA A 168 -18.30 -5.00 -6.16
C ALA A 168 -16.79 -4.76 -6.08
N PHE A 169 -15.98 -5.81 -6.26
CA PHE A 169 -14.52 -5.64 -6.33
C PHE A 169 -14.10 -4.87 -7.59
N ALA A 170 -14.67 -5.20 -8.76
CA ALA A 170 -14.41 -4.46 -10.00
C ALA A 170 -14.83 -2.98 -9.89
N GLU A 171 -15.95 -2.67 -9.23
CA GLU A 171 -16.36 -1.30 -8.94
C GLU A 171 -15.36 -0.59 -8.02
N ALA A 172 -14.85 -1.27 -6.99
CA ALA A 172 -13.83 -0.70 -6.10
C ALA A 172 -12.51 -0.41 -6.83
N LEU A 173 -12.11 -1.23 -7.80
CA LEU A 173 -10.96 -0.94 -8.66
C LEU A 173 -11.23 0.23 -9.61
N ALA A 174 -12.41 0.27 -10.23
CA ALA A 174 -12.78 1.31 -11.18
C ALA A 174 -12.87 2.69 -10.51
N GLU A 175 -13.36 2.74 -9.27
CA GLU A 175 -13.57 3.97 -8.50
C GLU A 175 -12.60 4.09 -7.31
N ALA A 176 -11.41 3.47 -7.44
CA ALA A 176 -10.38 3.56 -6.42
C ALA A 176 -10.01 5.03 -6.15
N GLN A 177 -9.96 5.36 -4.85
CA GLN A 177 -9.51 6.66 -4.34
C GLN A 177 -8.11 6.58 -3.77
N SER A 178 -7.77 5.45 -3.14
CA SER A 178 -6.48 5.27 -2.50
C SER A 178 -6.08 3.81 -2.37
N VAL A 179 -4.78 3.60 -2.32
CA VAL A 179 -4.14 2.35 -1.87
C VAL A 179 -3.47 2.62 -0.54
N SER A 180 -3.59 1.70 0.40
CA SER A 180 -2.99 1.83 1.73
C SER A 180 -2.14 0.62 2.08
N MET A 181 -0.97 0.86 2.66
CA MET A 181 -0.30 -0.11 3.53
C MET A 181 -1.07 -0.20 4.84
N THR A 182 -1.43 -1.40 5.26
CA THR A 182 -2.18 -1.63 6.50
C THR A 182 -1.35 -2.40 7.51
N PHE A 183 -1.41 -1.95 8.75
CA PHE A 183 -0.69 -2.48 9.90
C PHE A 183 -1.71 -2.93 10.95
N GLY A 184 -1.70 -4.21 11.30
CA GLY A 184 -2.70 -4.76 12.21
C GLY A 184 -2.30 -6.12 12.79
N GLY A 185 -3.28 -7.00 12.94
CA GLY A 185 -3.09 -8.36 13.46
C GLY A 185 -4.38 -9.18 13.41
N GLY A 186 -4.47 -10.23 14.22
CA GLY A 186 -5.61 -11.16 14.22
C GLY A 186 -6.97 -10.50 14.48
N GLY A 187 -7.01 -9.41 15.26
CA GLY A 187 -8.23 -8.65 15.53
C GLY A 187 -8.57 -7.56 14.51
N GLY A 188 -7.83 -7.44 13.39
CA GLY A 188 -8.13 -6.49 12.30
C GLY A 188 -6.88 -6.05 11.52
N ARG A 189 -7.00 -5.98 10.19
CA ARG A 189 -5.86 -5.75 9.26
C ARG A 189 -5.27 -4.35 9.31
N GLY A 190 -6.00 -3.38 9.87
CA GLY A 190 -5.54 -2.01 10.06
C GLY A 190 -5.88 -1.52 11.46
N HIS A 191 -5.66 -2.35 12.48
CA HIS A 191 -5.98 -2.05 13.89
C HIS A 191 -4.75 -1.68 14.72
N GLY A 192 -3.64 -1.31 14.08
CA GLY A 192 -2.50 -0.74 14.77
C GLY A 192 -1.39 -1.75 15.04
N VAL A 193 -0.16 -1.28 14.86
CA VAL A 193 1.08 -1.96 15.27
C VAL A 193 1.97 -0.97 16.02
N TYR A 194 2.62 -1.46 17.06
CA TYR A 194 3.71 -0.77 17.76
C TYR A 194 4.93 -1.69 17.87
N ALA A 195 6.08 -1.12 18.24
CA ALA A 195 7.32 -1.85 18.46
C ALA A 195 7.66 -1.97 19.96
N THR A 196 8.31 -3.08 20.34
CA THR A 196 8.79 -3.27 21.73
C THR A 196 10.10 -2.54 22.02
N ALA A 197 10.82 -2.11 20.98
CA ALA A 197 12.06 -1.35 21.01
C ALA A 197 12.16 -0.56 19.68
N PRO A 198 13.10 0.38 19.52
CA PRO A 198 13.17 1.22 18.33
C PRO A 198 13.19 0.41 17.03
N ALA A 199 12.25 0.73 16.14
CA ALA A 199 12.13 0.17 14.81
C ALA A 199 11.66 1.23 13.80
N ARG A 200 12.08 1.08 12.56
CA ARG A 200 11.77 1.99 11.46
C ARG A 200 11.28 1.22 10.24
N PHE A 201 10.19 1.69 9.64
CA PHE A 201 9.77 1.29 8.31
C PHE A 201 10.31 2.27 7.28
N THR A 202 10.88 1.77 6.19
CA THR A 202 11.30 2.57 5.03
C THR A 202 10.70 1.97 3.77
N LEU A 203 9.96 2.77 2.99
CA LEU A 203 9.49 2.39 1.66
C LEU A 203 10.65 2.55 0.68
N LEU A 204 11.03 1.46 0.03
CA LEU A 204 12.13 1.43 -0.93
C LEU A 204 11.64 1.54 -2.37
N ASP A 205 10.46 0.99 -2.66
CA ASP A 205 9.86 1.01 -4.00
C ASP A 205 8.34 0.80 -3.94
N PHE A 206 7.63 1.32 -4.92
CA PHE A 206 6.18 1.17 -5.09
C PHE A 206 5.79 1.24 -6.57
N SER A 207 5.03 0.26 -7.03
CA SER A 207 4.50 0.23 -8.39
C SER A 207 3.06 -0.26 -8.45
N ILE A 208 2.35 0.25 -9.45
CA ILE A 208 1.05 -0.25 -9.91
C ILE A 208 1.25 -0.58 -11.39
N GLU A 209 1.01 -1.84 -11.76
CA GLU A 209 1.22 -2.39 -13.11
C GLU A 209 -0.05 -3.04 -13.64
#